data_AF-A0A7S4CKQ9-F1
#
_entry.id   AF-A0A7S4CKQ9-F1
#
_cell.length_a   1.000
_cell.length_b   1.000
_cell.length_c   1.000
_cell.angle_alpha   90.00
_cell.angle_beta   90.00
_cell.angle_gamma   90.00
#
_symmetry.space_group_name_H-M   'P 1'
#
loop_
_entity.id
_entity.type
_entity.pdbx_description
1 polymer ?
#
loop_
_entity_poly.entity_id
_entity_poly.type
_entity_poly.pdbx_seq_one_letter_code
_entity_poly.pdbx_strand_id
1 'polypeptide(L)'
;HVFEYNPGSGAVGRRDNTPQGYGLSKSKTSVWSRGQAWAMYAYPAMYRFTGHSRYVEAAVLVSDWFLAHLPPKHVPWWDFGVPDNLKKYDTSAASCAAAGLLELAQYVPEPKAEHYRRSAKAILKSLTEHFAVDPAESHAILREAVSVFPAQHSIVYGDYYFVEALLRLIAAEDKGPQESA
;
A
#
# COMPACT_ATOMS: atom_id res chain seq x y z
N HIS A 1 -0.92 5.01 -13.02
CA HIS A 1 -2.16 4.23 -12.97
C HIS A 1 -2.33 3.48 -14.28
N VAL A 2 -2.47 4.17 -15.42
CA VAL A 2 -2.62 3.52 -16.73
C VAL A 2 -1.42 3.83 -17.60
N PHE A 3 -0.85 2.80 -18.20
CA PHE A 3 0.12 2.90 -19.28
C PHE A 3 -0.52 2.40 -20.56
N GLU A 4 -0.45 3.20 -21.62
CA GLU A 4 -0.96 2.86 -22.93
C GLU A 4 0.18 2.33 -23.80
N TYR A 5 -0.10 1.28 -24.57
CA TYR A 5 0.83 0.65 -25.49
C TYR A 5 0.24 0.64 -26.89
N ASN A 6 1.09 0.84 -27.90
CA ASN A 6 0.69 0.64 -29.27
C ASN A 6 0.41 -0.87 -29.52
N PRO A 7 -0.78 -1.26 -30.01
CA PRO A 7 -1.14 -2.67 -30.14
C PRO A 7 -0.36 -3.41 -31.25
N GLY A 8 0.18 -2.70 -32.25
CA GLY A 8 0.96 -3.29 -33.33
C GLY A 8 2.44 -3.45 -32.98
N SER A 9 3.04 -2.46 -32.31
CA SER A 9 4.49 -2.43 -32.04
C SER A 9 4.88 -2.74 -30.60
N GLY A 10 3.95 -2.69 -29.65
CA GLY A 10 4.26 -2.76 -28.22
C GLY A 10 4.99 -1.54 -27.68
N ALA A 11 5.19 -0.49 -28.48
CA ALA A 11 5.84 0.74 -28.04
C ALA A 11 5.00 1.44 -26.97
N VAL A 12 5.68 1.98 -25.95
CA VAL A 12 5.02 2.73 -24.88
C VAL A 12 4.50 4.06 -25.43
N GLY A 13 3.20 4.28 -25.31
CA GLY A 13 2.55 5.54 -25.62
C GLY A 13 2.41 6.43 -24.39
N ARG A 14 1.17 6.77 -24.05
CA ARG A 14 0.83 7.67 -22.94
C ARG A 14 1.09 7.01 -21.57
N ARG A 15 1.65 7.79 -20.64
CA ARG A 15 2.09 7.32 -19.30
C ARG A 15 1.49 8.10 -18.13
N ASP A 16 0.86 9.23 -18.39
CA ASP A 16 0.35 10.18 -17.41
C ASP A 16 -1.15 10.00 -17.13
N ASN A 17 -1.75 8.93 -17.66
CA ASN A 17 -3.19 8.71 -17.55
C ASN A 17 -3.58 8.07 -16.21
N THR A 18 -4.63 8.62 -15.59
CA THR A 18 -5.21 8.09 -14.36
C THR A 18 -6.70 8.39 -14.26
N PRO A 19 -7.58 7.36 -14.28
CA PRO A 19 -9.01 7.56 -14.06
C PRO A 19 -9.39 7.69 -12.58
N GLN A 20 -8.49 7.38 -11.64
CA GLN A 20 -8.80 7.37 -10.19
C GLN A 20 -7.88 8.26 -9.35
N GLY A 21 -6.68 8.58 -9.83
CA GLY A 21 -5.78 9.53 -9.16
C GLY A 21 -6.20 10.97 -9.43
N TYR A 22 -5.65 11.90 -8.66
CA TYR A 22 -5.89 13.32 -8.85
C TYR A 22 -5.41 13.81 -10.23
N GLY A 23 -4.30 13.25 -10.70
CA GLY A 23 -3.79 13.37 -12.06
C GLY A 23 -2.71 14.42 -12.22
N LEU A 24 -1.73 14.12 -13.07
CA LEU A 24 -0.58 15.00 -13.36
C LEU A 24 -0.98 16.31 -14.05
N SER A 25 -2.13 16.34 -14.73
CA SER A 25 -2.69 17.56 -15.31
C SER A 25 -3.16 18.57 -14.25
N LYS A 26 -3.45 18.10 -13.02
CA LYS A 26 -3.90 18.94 -11.89
C LYS A 26 -2.81 19.14 -10.85
N SER A 27 -1.95 18.14 -10.64
CA SER A 27 -0.82 18.21 -9.71
C SER A 27 0.36 17.41 -10.21
N LYS A 28 1.51 18.06 -10.38
CA LYS A 28 2.76 17.40 -10.79
C LYS A 28 3.28 16.39 -9.77
N THR A 29 2.73 16.40 -8.55
CA THR A 29 3.08 15.48 -7.47
C THR A 29 2.00 14.42 -7.22
N SER A 30 1.00 14.30 -8.10
CA SER A 30 -0.06 13.30 -7.97
C SER A 30 0.53 11.88 -7.99
N VAL A 31 0.22 11.14 -6.93
CA VAL A 31 0.52 9.72 -6.80
C VAL A 31 -0.69 9.09 -6.11
N TRP A 32 -1.48 8.35 -6.87
CA TRP A 32 -2.65 7.64 -6.35
C TRP A 32 -2.21 6.55 -5.37
N SER A 33 -2.60 6.65 -4.11
CA SER A 33 -1.97 5.87 -3.04
C SER A 33 -2.23 4.38 -3.16
N ARG A 34 -3.45 3.97 -3.54
CA ARG A 34 -3.77 2.56 -3.75
C ARG A 34 -3.05 1.95 -4.95
N GLY A 35 -2.83 2.72 -6.03
CA GLY A 35 -2.00 2.25 -7.14
C GLY A 35 -0.56 1.98 -6.71
N GLN A 36 -0.06 2.76 -5.76
CA GLN A 36 1.26 2.56 -5.19
C GLN A 36 1.30 1.37 -4.23
N ALA A 37 0.26 1.20 -3.40
CA ALA A 37 0.10 0.02 -2.56
C ALA A 37 0.03 -1.29 -3.37
N TRP A 38 -0.64 -1.28 -4.54
CA TRP A 38 -0.65 -2.42 -5.46
C TRP A 38 0.75 -2.83 -5.90
N ALA A 39 1.62 -1.88 -6.22
CA ALA A 39 3.00 -2.17 -6.56
C ALA A 39 3.78 -2.71 -5.35
N MET A 40 3.60 -2.11 -4.16
CA MET A 40 4.24 -2.58 -2.91
C MET A 40 3.88 -4.03 -2.58
N TYR A 41 2.64 -4.45 -2.85
CA TYR A 41 2.17 -5.81 -2.61
C TYR A 41 2.58 -6.78 -3.73
N ALA A 42 2.42 -6.37 -4.99
CA ALA A 42 2.64 -7.24 -6.13
C ALA A 42 4.11 -7.57 -6.37
N TYR A 43 5.03 -6.62 -6.16
CA TYR A 43 6.45 -6.85 -6.43
C TYR A 43 7.07 -7.96 -5.54
N PRO A 44 6.89 -7.97 -4.21
CA PRO A 44 7.33 -9.09 -3.37
C PRO A 44 6.66 -10.41 -3.76
N ALA A 45 5.36 -10.40 -4.09
CA ALA A 45 4.66 -11.59 -4.55
C ALA A 45 5.25 -12.13 -5.87
N MET A 46 5.57 -11.27 -6.83
CA MET A 46 6.25 -11.68 -8.07
C MET A 46 7.65 -12.23 -7.81
N TYR A 47 8.39 -11.68 -6.86
CA TYR A 47 9.66 -12.28 -6.44
C TYR A 47 9.45 -13.69 -5.88
N ARG A 48 8.47 -13.89 -4.99
CA ARG A 48 8.14 -15.20 -4.42
C ARG A 48 7.88 -16.27 -5.48
N PHE A 49 7.22 -15.92 -6.59
CA PHE A 49 6.90 -16.87 -7.65
C PHE A 49 8.01 -17.03 -8.72
N THR A 50 8.88 -16.04 -8.89
CA THR A 50 9.81 -16.02 -10.04
C THR A 50 11.29 -15.99 -9.67
N GLY A 51 11.63 -15.63 -8.44
CA GLY A 51 13.01 -15.49 -7.97
C GLY A 51 13.80 -14.32 -8.56
N HIS A 52 13.20 -13.45 -9.39
CA HIS A 52 13.95 -12.35 -10.03
C HIS A 52 14.13 -11.15 -9.08
N SER A 53 15.38 -10.84 -8.71
CA SER A 53 15.73 -9.77 -7.76
C SER A 53 15.18 -8.38 -8.14
N ARG A 54 15.02 -8.10 -9.44
CA ARG A 54 14.45 -6.83 -9.94
C ARG A 54 13.10 -6.48 -9.31
N TYR A 55 12.33 -7.49 -8.89
CA TYR A 55 11.06 -7.26 -8.21
C TYR A 55 11.27 -6.81 -6.76
N VAL A 56 12.24 -7.36 -6.04
CA VAL A 56 12.62 -6.86 -4.70
C VAL A 56 13.15 -5.44 -4.79
N GLU A 57 14.02 -5.17 -5.78
CA GLU A 57 14.56 -3.83 -6.03
C GLU A 57 13.45 -2.80 -6.28
N ALA A 58 12.48 -3.14 -7.14
CA ALA A 58 11.31 -2.29 -7.39
C ALA A 58 10.42 -2.12 -6.14
N ALA A 59 10.18 -3.20 -5.38
CA ALA A 59 9.41 -3.16 -4.14
C ALA A 59 10.03 -2.21 -3.11
N VAL A 60 11.36 -2.26 -2.94
CA VAL A 60 12.11 -1.37 -2.04
C VAL A 60 11.93 0.09 -2.46
N LEU A 61 12.11 0.41 -3.74
CA LEU A 61 11.98 1.79 -4.22
C LEU A 61 10.59 2.37 -3.98
N VAL A 62 9.55 1.60 -4.29
CA VAL A 62 8.16 2.03 -4.13
C VAL A 62 7.79 2.14 -2.64
N SER A 63 8.25 1.19 -1.82
CA SER A 63 7.94 1.16 -0.38
C SER A 63 8.65 2.27 0.39
N ASP A 64 9.94 2.50 0.12
CA ASP A 64 10.71 3.58 0.75
C ASP A 64 10.09 4.95 0.42
N TRP A 65 9.67 5.14 -0.84
CA TRP A 65 8.95 6.37 -1.23
C TRP A 65 7.62 6.50 -0.49
N PHE A 66 6.79 5.45 -0.48
CA PHE A 66 5.47 5.49 0.16
C PHE A 66 5.59 5.85 1.65
N LEU A 67 6.50 5.19 2.38
CA LEU A 67 6.73 5.43 3.81
C LEU A 67 7.24 6.85 4.09
N ALA A 68 8.11 7.39 3.23
CA ALA A 68 8.62 8.76 3.37
C ALA A 68 7.55 9.84 3.14
N HIS A 69 6.45 9.51 2.46
CA HIS A 69 5.37 10.46 2.12
C HIS A 69 4.10 10.26 2.95
N LEU A 70 4.10 9.31 3.90
CA LEU A 70 2.95 9.08 4.78
C LEU A 70 2.65 10.34 5.62
N PRO A 71 1.37 10.75 5.71
CA PRO A 71 0.97 11.84 6.59
C PRO A 71 0.91 11.37 8.05
N PRO A 72 0.48 12.24 9.00
CA PRO A 72 0.19 11.81 10.36
C PRO A 72 -0.74 10.58 10.40
N LYS A 73 -0.63 9.78 11.46
CA LYS A 73 -1.33 8.50 11.63
C LYS A 73 -0.88 7.38 10.68
N HIS A 74 0.20 7.52 9.90
CA HIS A 74 0.71 6.44 9.05
C HIS A 74 -0.29 5.87 8.01
N VAL A 75 -1.38 6.57 7.69
CA VAL A 75 -2.37 6.15 6.68
C VAL A 75 -2.32 7.16 5.53
N PRO A 76 -2.16 6.75 4.27
CA PRO A 76 -1.95 7.70 3.18
C PRO A 76 -3.22 8.51 2.89
N TRP A 77 -3.04 9.68 2.29
CA TRP A 77 -4.12 10.32 1.55
C TRP A 77 -4.52 9.44 0.34
N TRP A 78 -5.74 9.59 -0.17
CA TRP A 78 -6.17 8.88 -1.38
C TRP A 78 -5.29 9.16 -2.61
N ASP A 79 -4.67 10.33 -2.66
CA ASP A 79 -3.60 10.68 -3.58
C ASP A 79 -2.63 11.65 -2.88
N PHE A 80 -1.33 11.42 -2.99
CA PHE A 80 -0.31 12.20 -2.28
C PHE A 80 -0.16 13.64 -2.79
N GLY A 81 -0.65 13.94 -4.00
CA GLY A 81 -0.53 15.25 -4.64
C GLY A 81 -1.75 16.15 -4.50
N VAL A 82 -2.71 15.81 -3.63
CA VAL A 82 -3.96 16.58 -3.46
C VAL A 82 -3.76 17.79 -2.55
N PRO A 83 -4.44 18.92 -2.84
CA PRO A 83 -4.43 20.08 -1.94
C PRO A 83 -5.16 19.78 -0.63
N ASP A 84 -4.87 20.58 0.40
CA ASP A 84 -5.34 20.35 1.77
C ASP A 84 -6.86 20.19 1.90
N ASN A 85 -7.64 20.97 1.14
CA ASN A 85 -9.09 20.93 1.16
C ASN A 85 -9.70 19.66 0.52
N LEU A 86 -8.89 18.82 -0.15
CA LEU A 86 -9.30 17.57 -0.78
C LEU A 86 -8.67 16.33 -0.11
N LYS A 87 -7.95 16.52 1.00
CA LYS A 87 -7.34 15.41 1.74
C LYS A 87 -8.42 14.51 2.35
N LYS A 88 -8.33 13.23 2.03
CA LYS A 88 -9.08 12.14 2.65
C LYS A 88 -8.13 10.96 2.80
N TYR A 89 -8.18 10.27 3.93
CA TYR A 89 -7.42 9.03 4.11
C TYR A 89 -7.94 7.96 3.16
N ASP A 90 -7.07 7.02 2.79
CA ASP A 90 -7.45 5.79 2.12
C ASP A 90 -6.94 4.57 2.89
N THR A 91 -7.80 4.04 3.76
CA THR A 91 -7.47 2.89 4.61
C THR A 91 -7.19 1.63 3.81
N SER A 92 -7.77 1.48 2.61
CA SER A 92 -7.49 0.33 1.75
C SER A 92 -6.05 0.31 1.20
N ALA A 93 -5.51 1.49 0.87
CA ALA A 93 -4.12 1.63 0.47
C ALA A 93 -3.17 1.32 1.63
N ALA A 94 -3.49 1.79 2.85
CA ALA A 94 -2.74 1.46 4.05
C ALA A 94 -2.72 -0.05 4.34
N SER A 95 -3.89 -0.71 4.33
CA SER A 95 -3.99 -2.15 4.57
C SER A 95 -3.15 -2.96 3.59
N CYS A 96 -3.23 -2.64 2.30
CA CYS A 96 -2.46 -3.32 1.28
C CYS A 96 -0.95 -3.05 1.40
N ALA A 97 -0.56 -1.80 1.67
CA ALA A 97 0.82 -1.44 1.90
C ALA A 97 1.40 -2.21 3.10
N ALA A 98 0.66 -2.35 4.20
CA ALA A 98 1.09 -3.13 5.36
C ALA A 98 1.32 -4.61 5.01
N ALA A 99 0.40 -5.23 4.26
CA ALA A 99 0.57 -6.62 3.81
C ALA A 99 1.80 -6.79 2.90
N GLY A 100 2.03 -5.84 1.98
CA GLY A 100 3.18 -5.84 1.07
C GLY A 100 4.51 -5.64 1.81
N LEU A 101 4.56 -4.74 2.79
CA LEU A 101 5.74 -4.50 3.63
C LEU A 101 6.15 -5.75 4.42
N LEU A 102 5.17 -6.48 4.98
CA LEU A 102 5.42 -7.74 5.69
C LEU A 102 5.90 -8.86 4.75
N GLU A 103 5.49 -8.87 3.49
CA GLU A 103 6.09 -9.78 2.49
C GLU A 103 7.52 -9.37 2.16
N LEU A 104 7.73 -8.09 1.84
CA LEU A 104 9.02 -7.55 1.43
C LEU A 104 10.09 -7.75 2.51
N ALA A 105 9.72 -7.64 3.78
CA ALA A 105 10.62 -7.87 4.91
C ALA A 105 11.25 -9.27 4.93
N GLN A 106 10.68 -10.26 4.23
CA GLN A 106 11.25 -11.61 4.14
C GLN A 106 12.38 -11.71 3.09
N TYR A 107 12.53 -10.69 2.23
CA TYR A 107 13.41 -10.72 1.05
C TYR A 107 14.49 -9.65 1.05
N VAL A 108 14.59 -8.88 2.14
CA VAL A 108 15.61 -7.84 2.32
C VAL A 108 16.42 -8.13 3.58
N PRO A 109 17.71 -7.76 3.64
CA PRO A 109 18.52 -7.96 4.83
C PRO A 109 18.13 -6.99 5.95
N GLU A 110 18.54 -7.32 7.18
CA GLU A 110 18.55 -6.35 8.27
C GLU A 110 19.54 -5.21 8.00
N PRO A 111 19.28 -3.97 8.48
CA PRO A 111 18.15 -3.53 9.33
C PRO A 111 16.89 -3.12 8.54
N LYS A 112 16.89 -3.30 7.21
CA LYS A 112 15.79 -2.85 6.34
C LYS A 112 14.53 -3.70 6.54
N ALA A 113 14.69 -5.01 6.75
CA ALA A 113 13.57 -5.89 7.07
C ALA A 113 12.85 -5.45 8.35
N GLU A 114 13.59 -5.15 9.42
CA GLU A 114 13.00 -4.62 10.66
C GLU A 114 12.32 -3.26 10.46
N HIS A 115 12.89 -2.38 9.63
CA HIS A 115 12.21 -1.13 9.28
C HIS A 115 10.83 -1.38 8.65
N TYR A 116 10.72 -2.32 7.71
CA TYR A 116 9.44 -2.63 7.08
C TYR A 116 8.44 -3.30 8.03
N ARG A 117 8.88 -4.22 8.90
CA ARG A 117 8.01 -4.80 9.92
C ARG A 117 7.46 -3.75 10.89
N ARG A 118 8.31 -2.84 11.39
CA ARG A 118 7.86 -1.74 12.27
C ARG A 118 6.91 -0.79 11.57
N SER A 119 7.20 -0.43 10.33
CA SER A 119 6.32 0.43 9.53
C SER A 119 4.95 -0.21 9.30
N ALA A 120 4.91 -1.50 8.95
CA ALA A 120 3.66 -2.24 8.82
C ALA A 120 2.87 -2.30 10.14
N LYS A 121 3.55 -2.55 11.28
CA LYS A 121 2.93 -2.56 12.62
C LYS A 121 2.36 -1.18 12.99
N ALA A 122 3.05 -0.09 12.64
CA ALA A 122 2.57 1.27 12.87
C ALA A 122 1.31 1.59 12.04
N ILE A 123 1.29 1.16 10.77
CA ILE A 123 0.10 1.27 9.90
C ILE A 123 -1.08 0.48 10.52
N LEU A 124 -0.87 -0.79 10.86
CA LEU A 124 -1.91 -1.66 11.41
C LEU A 124 -2.46 -1.12 12.74
N LYS A 125 -1.58 -0.67 13.64
CA LYS A 125 -1.98 -0.03 14.90
C LYS A 125 -2.88 1.18 14.66
N SER A 126 -2.51 2.04 13.71
CA SER A 126 -3.31 3.21 13.36
C SER A 126 -4.67 2.83 12.77
N LEU A 127 -4.72 1.84 11.87
CA LEU A 127 -5.97 1.32 11.32
C LEU A 127 -6.90 0.83 12.43
N THR A 128 -6.37 0.03 13.36
CA THR A 128 -7.13 -0.46 14.51
C THR A 128 -7.64 0.66 15.43
N GLU A 129 -6.79 1.63 15.77
CA GLU A 129 -7.11 2.66 16.76
C GLU A 129 -7.99 3.79 16.24
N HIS A 130 -7.97 4.05 14.93
CA HIS A 130 -8.61 5.24 14.36
C HIS A 130 -9.69 4.94 13.33
N PHE A 131 -9.62 3.78 12.68
CA PHE A 131 -10.42 3.48 11.49
C PHE A 131 -11.20 2.16 11.58
N ALA A 132 -11.02 1.36 12.63
CA ALA A 132 -11.91 0.24 12.89
C ALA A 132 -13.33 0.71 13.19
N VAL A 133 -14.32 -0.04 12.75
CA VAL A 133 -15.74 0.22 13.01
C VAL A 133 -16.24 -0.70 14.10
N ASP A 134 -17.16 -0.21 14.94
CA ASP A 134 -17.87 -1.08 15.88
C ASP A 134 -18.69 -2.12 15.11
N PRO A 135 -18.52 -3.43 15.37
CA PRO A 135 -19.33 -4.48 14.74
C PRO A 135 -20.85 -4.33 14.94
N ALA A 136 -21.29 -3.58 15.95
CA ALA A 136 -22.70 -3.25 16.16
C ALA A 136 -23.21 -2.19 15.16
N GLU A 137 -22.33 -1.37 14.57
CA GLU A 137 -22.68 -0.29 13.64
C GLU A 137 -22.53 -0.70 12.16
N SER A 138 -21.64 -1.63 11.84
CA SER A 138 -21.34 -2.03 10.46
C SER A 138 -20.76 -3.44 10.38
N HIS A 139 -21.00 -4.10 9.24
CA HIS A 139 -20.33 -5.36 8.89
C HIS A 139 -18.93 -5.16 8.28
N ALA A 140 -18.55 -3.93 7.96
CA ALA A 140 -17.20 -3.61 7.52
C ALA A 140 -16.22 -3.58 8.70
N ILE A 141 -14.96 -3.95 8.46
CA ILE A 141 -13.92 -3.88 9.49
C ILE A 141 -13.36 -2.45 9.57
N LEU A 142 -13.03 -1.85 8.43
CA LEU A 142 -12.45 -0.52 8.34
C LEU A 142 -13.38 0.47 7.63
N ARG A 143 -13.38 1.72 8.09
CA ARG A 143 -14.00 2.87 7.40
C ARG A 143 -12.95 3.70 6.66
N GLU A 144 -13.43 4.74 5.98
CA GLU A 144 -12.59 5.81 5.41
C GLU A 144 -11.63 5.38 4.27
N ALA A 145 -12.06 4.47 3.40
CA ALA A 145 -11.35 4.19 2.15
C ALA A 145 -11.93 4.98 0.97
N VAL A 146 -11.12 5.23 -0.07
CA VAL A 146 -11.54 6.02 -1.25
C VAL A 146 -11.44 5.17 -2.50
N SER A 147 -12.53 4.50 -2.90
CA SER A 147 -12.57 3.71 -4.14
C SER A 147 -12.46 4.59 -5.39
N VAL A 148 -13.29 5.63 -5.46
CA VAL A 148 -13.26 6.69 -6.47
C VAL A 148 -13.62 8.00 -5.77
N PHE A 149 -12.71 8.99 -5.84
CA PHE A 149 -12.96 10.31 -5.29
C PHE A 149 -14.16 10.98 -6.01
N PRO A 150 -15.09 11.66 -5.30
CA PRO A 150 -15.00 12.13 -3.91
C PRO A 150 -15.56 11.18 -2.85
N ALA A 151 -16.09 10.02 -3.22
CA ALA A 151 -16.74 9.12 -2.27
C ALA A 151 -15.71 8.51 -1.31
N GLN A 152 -16.11 8.38 -0.04
CA GLN A 152 -15.31 7.75 0.99
C GLN A 152 -16.20 6.81 1.81
N HIS A 153 -15.85 5.53 1.86
CA HIS A 153 -16.65 4.46 2.44
C HIS A 153 -15.77 3.25 2.78
N SER A 154 -16.33 2.26 3.46
CA SER A 154 -15.68 0.96 3.66
C SER A 154 -15.64 0.16 2.36
N ILE A 155 -14.55 -0.56 2.10
CA ILE A 155 -14.40 -1.39 0.90
C ILE A 155 -13.80 -2.76 1.22
N VAL A 156 -14.43 -3.80 0.66
CA VAL A 156 -14.15 -5.20 0.99
C VAL A 156 -12.69 -5.62 0.80
N TYR A 157 -11.99 -5.08 -0.21
CA TYR A 157 -10.58 -5.38 -0.39
C TYR A 157 -9.68 -4.70 0.65
N GLY A 158 -10.10 -3.54 1.20
CA GLY A 158 -9.41 -2.92 2.33
C GLY A 158 -9.47 -3.79 3.58
N ASP A 159 -10.63 -4.37 3.86
CA ASP A 159 -10.83 -5.33 4.96
C ASP A 159 -10.04 -6.63 4.74
N TYR A 160 -10.04 -7.15 3.51
CA TYR A 160 -9.24 -8.33 3.15
C TYR A 160 -7.76 -8.12 3.44
N TYR A 161 -7.16 -7.05 2.90
CA TYR A 161 -5.73 -6.80 3.11
C TYR A 161 -5.40 -6.49 4.57
N PHE A 162 -6.34 -5.92 5.34
CA PHE A 162 -6.14 -5.67 6.75
C PHE A 162 -6.02 -6.97 7.54
N VAL A 163 -6.96 -7.88 7.34
CA VAL A 163 -6.93 -9.22 7.96
C VAL A 163 -5.70 -10.00 7.50
N GLU A 164 -5.38 -9.96 6.21
CA GLU A 164 -4.18 -10.60 5.67
C GLU A 164 -2.89 -10.08 6.32
N ALA A 165 -2.76 -8.76 6.45
CA ALA A 165 -1.60 -8.13 7.10
C ALA A 165 -1.50 -8.52 8.58
N LEU A 166 -2.60 -8.59 9.32
CA LEU A 166 -2.62 -9.08 10.71
C LEU A 166 -2.15 -10.54 10.78
N LEU A 167 -2.65 -11.41 9.91
CA LEU A 167 -2.24 -12.82 9.88
C LEU A 167 -0.75 -12.97 9.54
N ARG A 168 -0.24 -12.17 8.60
CA ARG A 168 1.20 -12.13 8.27
C ARG A 168 2.04 -11.65 9.45
N LEU A 169 1.56 -10.65 10.19
CA LEU A 169 2.25 -10.14 11.37
C LEU A 169 2.33 -11.20 12.47
N ILE A 170 1.21 -11.87 12.78
CA ILE A 170 1.17 -12.97 13.76
C ILE A 170 2.15 -14.08 13.35
N ALA A 171 2.10 -14.52 12.09
CA ALA A 171 2.99 -15.55 11.59
C ALA A 171 4.48 -15.15 11.59
N ALA A 172 4.79 -13.85 11.50
CA ALA A 172 6.15 -13.34 11.61
C ALA A 172 6.63 -13.29 13.07
N GLU A 173 5.75 -12.95 14.02
CA GLU A 173 6.06 -12.94 15.46
C GLU A 173 6.23 -14.36 16.02
N ASP A 174 5.42 -15.32 15.55
CA ASP A 174 5.50 -16.74 15.97
C ASP A 174 6.81 -17.43 15.55
N LYS A 175 7.45 -16.97 14.48
CA LYS A 175 8.70 -17.56 13.98
C LYS A 175 9.93 -17.24 14.84
N GLY A 176 9.81 -16.31 15.80
CA GLY A 176 10.93 -15.83 16.61
C GLY A 176 12.05 -15.18 15.77
N PRO A 177 13.06 -14.56 16.41
CA PRO A 177 14.25 -14.13 15.67
C PRO A 177 14.94 -15.36 15.09
N GLN A 178 15.07 -15.42 13.76
CA GLN A 178 15.91 -16.42 13.12
C GLN A 178 17.35 -16.23 13.62
N GLU A 179 17.85 -17.21 14.38
CA GLU A 179 19.27 -17.27 14.71
C GLU A 179 20.04 -17.33 13.39
N SER A 180 20.88 -16.32 13.17
CA SER A 180 21.81 -16.28 12.05
C SER A 180 22.76 -17.48 12.15
N ALA A 181 22.64 -18.42 11.21
CA ALA A 181 23.63 -19.46 10.98
C ALA A 181 24.90 -18.89 10.31
#